data_AF-A0A535KXB1-F1
#
_entry.id   AF-A0A535KXB1-F1
#
_cell.length_a   1.000
_cell.length_b   1.000
_cell.length_c   1.000
_cell.angle_alpha   90.00
_cell.angle_beta   90.00
_cell.angle_gamma   90.00
#
_symmetry.space_group_name_H-M   'P 1'
#
loop_
_entity.id
_entity.type
_entity.pdbx_description
1 polymer ?
#
loop_
_entity_poly.entity_id
_entity_poly.type
_entity_poly.pdbx_seq_one_letter_code
_entity_poly.pdbx_strand_id
1 'polypeptide(L)'
;MAAAPPARKGITRRQALSAAVAAGVGVGAARLLGGALENLGRTGTVVASGNSGGDWVSPLGSESARVMHLLRRATFGYTPAQLDSALSEGFGRTVDRLIETHAAEPPVLAEASTPGGRFPVAQMQQWWIDHMLATPTPFAERMTLFWHGHFTSDYRKAGDNTFMFWQNLTWRRMGMTDLRSMLMKVTTDPAMLRYLDLATSVASNPNENYSRELMELFSMGPGNYSEEDVRQGALALTG
;
A
#
# COMPACT_ATOMS: atom_id res chain seq x y z
N MET A 1 -12.36 9.44 47.37
CA MET A 1 -12.84 9.38 45.97
C MET A 1 -11.62 9.46 45.05
N ALA A 2 -11.18 8.33 44.49
CA ALA A 2 -10.08 8.32 43.54
C ALA A 2 -10.62 8.59 42.13
N ALA A 3 -10.08 9.61 41.47
CA ALA A 3 -10.50 10.02 40.12
C ALA A 3 -10.04 8.98 39.08
N ALA A 4 -10.95 8.62 38.17
CA ALA A 4 -10.69 7.70 37.06
C ALA A 4 -9.65 8.30 36.07
N PRO A 5 -8.74 7.49 35.51
CA PRO A 5 -7.75 7.98 34.55
C PRO A 5 -8.41 8.40 33.23
N PRO A 6 -7.86 9.40 32.52
CA PRO A 6 -8.43 9.89 31.27
C PRO A 6 -8.33 8.83 30.15
N ALA A 7 -9.43 8.63 29.43
CA ALA A 7 -9.51 7.73 28.29
C ALA A 7 -8.52 8.16 27.19
N ARG A 8 -7.62 7.27 26.79
CA ARG A 8 -6.70 7.48 25.66
C ARG A 8 -7.53 7.54 24.37
N LYS A 9 -7.59 8.72 23.74
CA LYS A 9 -8.25 8.89 22.43
C LYS A 9 -7.45 8.14 21.36
N GLY A 10 -8.00 7.02 20.88
CA GLY A 10 -7.48 6.31 19.72
C GLY A 10 -7.56 7.17 18.45
N ILE A 11 -6.58 7.05 17.57
CA ILE A 11 -6.57 7.73 16.26
C ILE A 11 -7.64 7.09 15.39
N THR A 12 -8.59 7.89 14.91
CA THR A 12 -9.64 7.42 14.00
C THR A 12 -9.07 7.23 12.59
N ARG A 13 -9.65 6.31 11.81
CA ARG A 13 -9.21 6.04 10.42
C ARG A 13 -9.17 7.31 9.56
N ARG A 14 -10.14 8.22 9.78
CA ARG A 14 -10.22 9.53 9.11
C ARG A 14 -9.02 10.44 9.42
N GLN A 15 -8.53 10.42 10.66
CA GLN A 15 -7.38 11.22 11.09
C GLN A 15 -6.05 10.70 10.53
N ALA A 16 -5.93 9.40 10.29
CA ALA A 16 -4.73 8.82 9.69
C ALA A 16 -4.59 9.16 8.19
N LEU A 17 -5.70 9.18 7.44
CA LEU A 17 -5.68 9.48 6.00
C LEU A 17 -5.60 10.98 5.69
N SER A 18 -6.16 11.86 6.52
CA SER A 18 -6.07 13.32 6.32
C SER A 18 -4.63 13.86 6.28
N ALA A 19 -3.68 13.18 6.93
CA ALA A 19 -2.26 13.54 6.88
C ALA A 19 -1.59 13.20 5.53
N ALA A 20 -2.12 12.24 4.76
CA ALA A 20 -1.58 11.85 3.45
C ALA A 20 -2.15 12.69 2.30
N VAL A 21 -3.42 13.11 2.40
CA VAL A 21 -4.11 13.90 1.35
C VAL A 21 -3.56 15.34 1.26
N ALA A 22 -3.10 15.92 2.37
CA ALA A 22 -2.59 17.28 2.40
C ALA A 22 -1.22 17.47 1.73
N ALA A 23 -0.50 16.39 1.38
CA ALA A 23 0.87 16.50 0.87
C ALA A 23 0.96 16.59 -0.66
N GLY A 24 0.02 16.06 -1.45
CA GLY A 24 0.05 16.21 -2.92
C GLY A 24 1.35 15.82 -3.63
N VAL A 25 2.23 15.03 -2.99
CA VAL A 25 3.53 14.61 -3.54
C VAL A 25 3.35 13.22 -4.14
N GLY A 26 3.58 13.12 -5.46
CA GLY A 26 3.68 11.85 -6.16
C GLY A 26 4.71 10.93 -5.48
N VAL A 27 4.43 9.63 -5.46
CA VAL A 27 5.14 8.60 -4.67
C VAL A 27 6.64 8.47 -5.01
N GLY A 28 7.17 9.19 -6.00
CA GLY A 28 8.60 9.23 -6.35
C GLY A 28 9.56 9.87 -5.33
N ALA A 29 9.11 10.40 -4.18
CA ALA A 29 10.02 11.04 -3.21
C ALA A 29 9.61 10.93 -1.73
N ALA A 30 8.98 9.84 -1.28
CA ALA A 30 8.60 9.67 0.13
C ALA A 30 9.62 8.82 0.93
N ARG A 31 10.83 9.35 1.12
CA ARG A 31 11.83 8.84 2.09
C ARG A 31 11.92 9.70 3.37
N LEU A 32 10.80 10.26 3.84
CA LEU A 32 10.78 11.12 5.03
C LEU A 32 9.58 10.82 5.95
N LEU A 33 9.73 9.80 6.80
CA LEU A 33 8.99 9.67 8.06
C LEU A 33 9.93 9.26 9.22
N GLY A 34 11.13 9.84 9.25
CA GLY A 34 12.13 9.63 10.31
C GLY A 34 12.18 10.70 11.41
N GLY A 35 11.26 11.67 11.46
CA GLY A 35 11.49 12.93 12.18
C GLY A 35 10.44 13.41 13.19
N ALA A 36 9.60 12.54 13.77
CA ALA A 36 8.57 12.98 14.73
C ALA A 36 8.48 12.12 16.01
N LEU A 37 9.62 11.78 16.60
CA LEU A 37 9.69 11.12 17.92
C LEU A 37 10.30 11.99 19.03
N GLU A 38 10.53 13.27 18.79
CA GLU A 38 10.93 14.21 19.85
C GLU A 38 9.69 14.81 20.50
N ASN A 39 9.16 14.14 21.53
CA ASN A 39 8.52 14.76 22.72
C ASN A 39 7.74 13.81 23.64
N LEU A 40 7.98 12.49 23.64
CA LEU A 40 7.41 11.57 24.62
C LEU A 40 8.36 11.28 25.79
N GLY A 41 9.04 12.31 26.30
CA GLY A 41 9.90 12.24 27.47
C GLY A 41 9.21 12.83 28.70
N ARG A 42 8.33 12.07 29.36
CA ARG A 42 8.03 12.17 30.80
C ARG A 42 7.03 11.09 31.24
N THR A 43 7.52 10.15 32.05
CA THR A 43 7.08 9.79 33.42
C THR A 43 7.18 8.27 33.65
N GLY A 44 7.88 7.88 34.72
CA GLY A 44 7.77 6.56 35.35
C GLY A 44 9.09 5.81 35.48
N THR A 45 9.76 5.94 36.62
CA THR A 45 10.84 5.05 37.06
C THR A 45 10.29 3.62 37.24
N VAL A 46 10.76 2.67 36.42
CA VAL A 46 10.54 1.24 36.63
C VAL A 46 11.87 0.63 37.06
N VAL A 47 11.88 0.04 38.26
CA VAL A 47 13.05 -0.66 38.82
C VAL A 47 13.27 -1.94 38.03
N ALA A 48 14.43 -2.04 37.37
CA ALA A 48 14.87 -3.21 36.62
C ALA A 48 15.55 -4.24 37.55
N SER A 49 15.17 -5.51 37.43
CA SER A 49 15.99 -6.63 37.90
C SER A 49 16.81 -7.10 36.71
N GLY A 50 18.13 -6.97 36.80
CA GLY A 50 19.04 -6.96 35.65
C GLY A 50 19.42 -8.31 35.05
N ASN A 51 19.92 -8.24 33.81
CA ASN A 51 21.22 -8.81 33.46
C ASN A 51 21.79 -8.06 32.24
N SER A 52 23.06 -7.67 32.32
CA SER A 52 23.72 -6.67 31.49
C SER A 52 23.95 -7.08 30.03
N GLY A 53 23.42 -6.27 29.11
CA GLY A 53 23.76 -6.26 27.69
C GLY A 53 22.97 -5.19 26.91
N GLY A 54 22.91 -3.95 27.42
CA GLY A 54 22.13 -2.87 26.81
C GLY A 54 20.65 -3.22 26.71
N ASP A 55 19.95 -3.24 27.86
CA ASP A 55 18.55 -3.68 28.02
C ASP A 55 17.58 -2.84 27.19
N TRP A 56 17.52 -3.12 25.89
CA TRP A 56 16.47 -2.61 25.04
C TRP A 56 15.17 -3.33 25.40
N VAL A 57 14.36 -2.68 26.22
CA VAL A 57 13.00 -3.13 26.51
C VAL A 57 12.17 -2.94 25.24
N SER A 58 11.86 -4.04 24.56
CA SER A 58 11.02 -3.99 23.37
C SER A 58 9.66 -3.37 23.72
N PRO A 59 9.22 -2.32 23.00
CA PRO A 59 7.85 -1.81 23.16
C PRO A 59 6.79 -2.83 22.73
N LEU A 60 7.20 -3.96 22.14
CA LEU A 60 6.35 -5.08 21.70
C LEU A 60 6.42 -6.31 22.63
N GLY A 61 6.93 -6.13 23.86
CA GLY A 61 7.07 -7.21 24.83
C GLY A 61 5.74 -7.87 25.23
N SER A 62 4.64 -7.11 25.28
CA SER A 62 3.30 -7.65 25.57
C SER A 62 2.53 -8.04 24.31
N GLU A 63 1.62 -9.01 24.45
CA GLU A 63 0.71 -9.40 23.35
C GLU A 63 -0.18 -8.24 22.91
N SER A 64 -0.71 -7.47 23.85
CA SER A 64 -1.50 -6.29 23.55
C SER A 64 -0.74 -5.25 22.72
N ALA A 65 0.56 -5.05 23.00
CA ALA A 65 1.40 -4.17 22.21
C ALA A 65 1.62 -4.70 20.79
N ARG A 66 1.83 -6.01 20.63
CA ARG A 66 1.95 -6.65 19.31
C ARG A 66 0.66 -6.53 18.50
N VAL A 67 -0.51 -6.78 19.09
CA VAL A 67 -1.81 -6.64 18.44
C VAL A 67 -2.06 -5.19 18.00
N MET A 68 -1.84 -4.22 18.89
CA MET A 68 -2.00 -2.80 18.55
C MET A 68 -1.02 -2.36 17.44
N HIS A 69 0.21 -2.84 17.48
CA HIS A 69 1.20 -2.55 16.45
C HIS A 69 0.81 -3.17 15.11
N LEU A 70 0.41 -4.44 15.10
CA LEU A 70 -0.07 -5.16 13.93
C LEU A 70 -1.22 -4.39 13.28
N LEU A 71 -2.28 -4.08 14.01
CA LEU A 71 -3.42 -3.36 13.45
C LEU A 71 -3.01 -1.99 12.89
N ARG A 72 -2.12 -1.26 13.55
CA ARG A 72 -1.63 0.04 13.04
C ARG A 72 -0.88 -0.08 11.71
N ARG A 73 -0.12 -1.17 11.51
CA ARG A 73 0.70 -1.39 10.31
C ARG A 73 -0.08 -2.07 9.19
N ALA A 74 -0.93 -3.01 9.53
CA ALA A 74 -1.69 -3.86 8.61
C ALA A 74 -3.08 -3.32 8.26
N THR A 75 -3.54 -2.23 8.87
CA THR A 75 -4.83 -1.59 8.54
C THR A 75 -4.69 -0.08 8.45
N PHE A 76 -5.74 0.65 8.04
CA PHE A 76 -5.78 2.12 8.08
C PHE A 76 -6.19 2.68 9.46
N GLY A 77 -5.81 1.98 10.52
CA GLY A 77 -6.28 2.22 11.89
C GLY A 77 -7.42 1.28 12.28
N TYR A 78 -7.75 1.29 13.56
CA TYR A 78 -8.72 0.38 14.17
C TYR A 78 -9.71 1.15 15.06
N THR A 79 -10.95 0.66 15.12
CA THR A 79 -11.93 1.12 16.11
C THR A 79 -11.69 0.42 17.46
N PRO A 80 -12.22 0.95 18.58
CA PRO A 80 -12.17 0.26 19.87
C PRO A 80 -12.71 -1.18 19.80
N ALA A 81 -13.87 -1.38 19.17
CA ALA A 81 -14.45 -2.71 19.00
C ALA A 81 -13.55 -3.69 18.22
N GLN A 82 -12.85 -3.20 17.18
CA GLN A 82 -11.89 -4.02 16.43
C GLN A 82 -10.66 -4.38 17.25
N LEU A 83 -10.18 -3.46 18.09
CA LEU A 83 -9.09 -3.74 19.01
C LEU A 83 -9.50 -4.77 20.05
N ASP A 84 -10.69 -4.63 20.65
CA ASP A 84 -11.19 -5.56 21.66
C ASP A 84 -11.36 -6.97 21.08
N SER A 85 -11.90 -7.07 19.85
CA SER A 85 -11.98 -8.36 19.12
C SER A 85 -10.58 -8.97 18.93
N ALA A 86 -9.64 -8.20 18.39
CA ALA A 86 -8.29 -8.69 18.12
C ALA A 86 -7.51 -9.07 19.40
N LEU A 87 -7.71 -8.33 20.50
CA LEU A 87 -7.12 -8.65 21.80
C LEU A 87 -7.72 -9.93 22.40
N SER A 88 -9.01 -10.18 22.19
CA SER A 88 -9.66 -11.41 22.66
C SER A 88 -9.28 -12.64 21.81
N GLU A 89 -9.09 -12.45 20.50
CA GLU A 89 -8.60 -13.49 19.58
C GLU A 89 -7.13 -13.85 19.83
N GLY A 90 -6.31 -12.85 20.20
CA GLY A 90 -4.86 -12.97 20.35
C GLY A 90 -4.11 -12.66 19.05
N PHE A 91 -2.78 -12.49 19.16
CA PHE A 91 -1.94 -12.03 18.05
C PHE A 91 -1.96 -12.96 16.84
N GLY A 92 -1.72 -14.26 17.06
CA GLY A 92 -1.63 -15.26 15.98
C GLY A 92 -2.91 -15.33 15.15
N ARG A 93 -4.05 -15.54 15.81
CA ARG A 93 -5.37 -15.56 15.14
C ARG A 93 -5.71 -14.26 14.44
N THR A 94 -5.30 -13.12 14.98
CA THR A 94 -5.46 -11.83 14.31
C THR A 94 -4.66 -11.77 13.01
N VAL A 95 -3.42 -12.28 13.01
CA VAL A 95 -2.58 -12.37 11.80
C VAL A 95 -3.26 -13.28 10.76
N ASP A 96 -3.62 -14.49 11.16
CA ASP A 96 -4.23 -15.48 10.27
C ASP A 96 -5.50 -14.89 9.63
N ARG A 97 -6.39 -14.31 10.45
CA ARG A 97 -7.60 -13.65 9.96
C ARG A 97 -7.30 -12.53 8.96
N LEU A 98 -6.29 -11.69 9.19
CA LEU A 98 -5.95 -10.59 8.28
C LEU A 98 -5.45 -11.10 6.92
N ILE A 99 -4.68 -12.19 6.91
CA ILE A 99 -4.06 -12.74 5.70
C ILE A 99 -5.03 -13.64 4.91
N GLU A 100 -5.83 -14.44 5.61
CA GLU A 100 -6.72 -15.43 5.01
C GLU A 100 -8.05 -14.85 4.53
N THR A 101 -8.46 -13.69 5.06
CA THR A 101 -9.72 -13.07 4.62
C THR A 101 -9.55 -12.46 3.23
N HIS A 102 -10.28 -13.01 2.25
CA HIS A 102 -10.31 -12.47 0.90
C HIS A 102 -10.77 -11.00 0.86
N ALA A 103 -10.20 -10.23 -0.06
CA ALA A 103 -10.55 -8.82 -0.26
C ALA A 103 -12.06 -8.65 -0.52
N ALA A 104 -12.70 -7.77 0.25
CA ALA A 104 -14.06 -7.35 -0.04
C ALA A 104 -14.07 -6.53 -1.35
N GLU A 105 -15.03 -6.80 -2.22
CA GLU A 105 -15.21 -6.01 -3.44
C GLU A 105 -15.66 -4.58 -3.09
N PRO A 106 -15.08 -3.55 -3.74
CA PRO A 106 -15.51 -2.18 -3.53
C PRO A 106 -16.88 -1.92 -4.19
N PRO A 107 -17.58 -0.84 -3.79
CA PRO A 107 -18.76 -0.39 -4.49
C PRO A 107 -18.48 -0.17 -5.98
N VAL A 108 -19.46 -0.47 -6.83
CA VAL A 108 -19.34 -0.24 -8.27
C VAL A 108 -19.23 1.26 -8.56
N LEU A 109 -18.20 1.65 -9.32
CA LEU A 109 -18.13 2.97 -9.94
C LEU A 109 -18.78 2.87 -11.33
N ALA A 110 -20.02 3.34 -11.45
CA ALA A 110 -20.86 3.10 -12.61
C ALA A 110 -20.25 3.67 -13.90
N GLU A 111 -19.65 4.85 -13.82
CA GLU A 111 -18.99 5.53 -14.92
C GLU A 111 -17.79 4.72 -15.43
N ALA A 112 -17.03 4.08 -14.54
CA ALA A 112 -15.89 3.24 -14.92
C ALA A 112 -16.30 1.87 -15.49
N SER A 113 -17.55 1.46 -15.24
CA SER A 113 -18.10 0.19 -15.72
C SER A 113 -18.90 0.36 -17.03
N THR A 114 -19.08 1.59 -17.49
CA THR A 114 -19.83 1.92 -18.70
C THR A 114 -18.86 2.15 -19.86
N PRO A 115 -19.02 1.49 -21.03
CA PRO A 115 -18.18 1.74 -22.20
C PRO A 115 -18.15 3.23 -22.58
N GLY A 116 -16.96 3.82 -22.66
CA GLY A 116 -16.77 5.25 -22.94
C GLY A 116 -17.11 6.19 -21.79
N GLY A 117 -17.45 5.66 -20.61
CA GLY A 117 -17.69 6.46 -19.42
C GLY A 117 -16.47 7.28 -19.02
N ARG A 118 -16.73 8.48 -18.50
CA ARG A 118 -15.69 9.44 -18.09
C ARG A 118 -16.00 9.92 -16.68
N PHE A 119 -14.98 9.98 -15.86
CA PHE A 119 -15.05 10.49 -14.50
C PHE A 119 -13.76 11.23 -14.16
N PRO A 120 -13.81 12.28 -13.33
CA PRO A 120 -12.61 12.97 -12.87
C PRO A 120 -11.79 12.07 -11.93
N VAL A 121 -10.46 12.22 -11.96
CA VAL A 121 -9.55 11.46 -11.08
C VAL A 121 -9.90 11.64 -9.59
N ALA A 122 -10.38 12.82 -9.21
CA ALA A 122 -10.81 13.12 -7.84
C ALA A 122 -11.97 12.22 -7.37
N GLN A 123 -12.91 11.85 -8.26
CA GLN A 123 -14.00 10.93 -7.91
C GLN A 123 -13.45 9.52 -7.61
N MET A 124 -12.49 9.04 -8.41
CA MET A 124 -11.83 7.75 -8.16
C MET A 124 -11.01 7.75 -6.86
N GLN A 125 -10.28 8.85 -6.59
CA GLN A 125 -9.52 9.00 -5.35
C GLN A 125 -10.46 8.96 -4.13
N GLN A 126 -11.56 9.68 -4.17
CA GLN A 126 -12.56 9.69 -3.11
C GLN A 126 -13.20 8.31 -2.93
N TRP A 127 -13.62 7.67 -4.02
CA TRP A 127 -14.15 6.30 -4.03
C TRP A 127 -13.22 5.31 -3.33
N TRP A 128 -11.92 5.37 -3.63
CA TRP A 128 -10.95 4.47 -3.01
C TRP A 128 -10.73 4.80 -1.54
N ILE A 129 -10.60 6.07 -1.17
CA ILE A 129 -10.47 6.51 0.23
C ILE A 129 -11.66 6.04 1.07
N ASP A 130 -12.88 6.21 0.57
CA ASP A 130 -14.08 5.76 1.28
C ASP A 130 -14.08 4.25 1.49
N HIS A 131 -13.67 3.48 0.47
CA HIS A 131 -13.52 2.04 0.61
C HIS A 131 -12.43 1.65 1.62
N MET A 132 -11.25 2.28 1.57
CA MET A 132 -10.16 2.06 2.54
C MET A 132 -10.61 2.32 3.99
N LEU A 133 -11.50 3.30 4.19
CA LEU A 133 -12.04 3.66 5.50
C LEU A 133 -13.14 2.71 5.98
N ALA A 134 -13.97 2.19 5.08
CA ALA A 134 -15.18 1.44 5.42
C ALA A 134 -15.03 -0.09 5.30
N THR A 135 -14.05 -0.58 4.54
CA THR A 135 -13.93 -2.01 4.22
C THR A 135 -13.80 -2.91 5.46
N PRO A 136 -14.44 -4.09 5.47
CA PRO A 136 -14.20 -5.11 6.49
C PRO A 136 -12.84 -5.80 6.34
N THR A 137 -12.15 -5.63 5.21
CA THR A 137 -10.88 -6.30 4.88
C THR A 137 -9.75 -5.29 4.68
N PRO A 138 -9.37 -4.54 5.72
CA PRO A 138 -8.46 -3.40 5.57
C PRO A 138 -7.03 -3.80 5.19
N PHE A 139 -6.62 -5.04 5.45
CA PHE A 139 -5.32 -5.54 5.03
C PHE A 139 -5.21 -5.69 3.52
N ALA A 140 -6.27 -6.15 2.85
CA ALA A 140 -6.32 -6.19 1.40
C ALA A 140 -6.06 -4.80 0.80
N GLU A 141 -6.71 -3.76 1.34
CA GLU A 141 -6.50 -2.39 0.85
C GLU A 141 -5.12 -1.81 1.19
N ARG A 142 -4.50 -2.25 2.28
CA ARG A 142 -3.08 -1.93 2.55
C ARG A 142 -2.17 -2.53 1.48
N MET A 143 -2.43 -3.76 1.05
CA MET A 143 -1.70 -4.40 -0.03
C MET A 143 -1.98 -3.75 -1.40
N THR A 144 -3.23 -3.40 -1.69
CA THR A 144 -3.60 -2.61 -2.87
C THR A 144 -2.79 -1.31 -2.93
N LEU A 145 -2.70 -0.58 -1.82
CA LEU A 145 -1.94 0.67 -1.74
C LEU A 145 -0.42 0.45 -1.87
N PHE A 146 0.11 -0.61 -1.26
CA PHE A 146 1.51 -1.00 -1.42
C PHE A 146 1.86 -1.25 -2.88
N TRP A 147 1.08 -2.10 -3.57
CA TRP A 147 1.34 -2.44 -4.97
C TRP A 147 1.08 -1.27 -5.92
N HIS A 148 0.12 -0.41 -5.62
CA HIS A 148 -0.07 0.84 -6.35
C HIS A 148 1.15 1.77 -6.26
N GLY A 149 1.83 1.79 -5.10
CA GLY A 149 3.07 2.54 -4.90
C GLY A 149 4.31 1.87 -5.49
N HIS A 150 4.31 0.54 -5.63
CA HIS A 150 5.41 -0.21 -6.26
C HIS A 150 5.35 -0.13 -7.78
N PHE A 151 4.17 -0.40 -8.36
CA PHE A 151 3.90 -0.32 -9.81
C PHE A 151 3.28 1.03 -10.17
N THR A 152 4.03 2.11 -9.93
CA THR A 152 3.53 3.47 -10.16
C THR A 152 3.22 3.75 -11.63
N SER A 153 2.07 4.40 -11.86
CA SER A 153 1.62 4.87 -13.17
C SER A 153 1.14 6.31 -13.09
N ASP A 154 1.39 7.11 -14.13
CA ASP A 154 0.85 8.47 -14.23
C ASP A 154 -0.49 8.48 -14.98
N TYR A 155 -1.57 8.81 -14.27
CA TYR A 155 -2.92 8.89 -14.84
C TYR A 155 -3.03 9.90 -15.99
N ARG A 156 -2.20 10.97 -15.98
CA ARG A 156 -2.19 12.00 -17.03
C ARG A 156 -1.65 11.44 -18.35
N LYS A 157 -0.65 10.56 -18.27
CA LYS A 157 -0.06 9.89 -19.44
C LYS A 157 -0.86 8.67 -19.88
N ALA A 158 -1.47 7.95 -18.93
CA ALA A 158 -2.43 6.88 -19.25
C ALA A 158 -3.61 7.42 -20.07
N GLY A 159 -4.03 8.67 -19.85
CA GLY A 159 -5.00 9.39 -20.67
C GLY A 159 -6.47 8.97 -20.47
N ASP A 160 -6.70 7.80 -19.88
CA ASP A 160 -8.03 7.31 -19.49
C ASP A 160 -8.03 6.88 -18.01
N ASN A 161 -8.82 7.56 -17.18
CA ASN A 161 -8.93 7.24 -15.76
C ASN A 161 -9.50 5.84 -15.50
N THR A 162 -10.20 5.26 -16.48
CA THR A 162 -10.71 3.88 -16.42
C THR A 162 -9.56 2.88 -16.30
N PHE A 163 -8.40 3.15 -16.92
CA PHE A 163 -7.24 2.27 -16.82
C PHE A 163 -6.66 2.27 -15.40
N MET A 164 -6.61 3.44 -14.75
CA MET A 164 -6.18 3.53 -13.35
C MET A 164 -7.16 2.81 -12.41
N PHE A 165 -8.45 2.90 -12.70
CA PHE A 165 -9.48 2.16 -11.95
C PHE A 165 -9.30 0.64 -12.09
N TRP A 166 -9.14 0.12 -13.31
CA TRP A 166 -8.89 -1.31 -13.54
C TRP A 166 -7.58 -1.79 -12.93
N GLN A 167 -6.53 -0.98 -13.00
CA GLN A 167 -5.26 -1.27 -12.36
C GLN A 167 -5.43 -1.38 -10.82
N ASN A 168 -6.18 -0.47 -10.20
CA ASN A 168 -6.51 -0.54 -8.78
C ASN A 168 -7.27 -1.83 -8.41
N LEU A 169 -8.28 -2.21 -9.21
CA LEU A 169 -8.99 -3.48 -9.02
C LEU A 169 -8.05 -4.70 -9.15
N THR A 170 -7.09 -4.63 -10.08
CA THR A 170 -6.08 -5.68 -10.29
C THR A 170 -5.20 -5.84 -9.05
N TRP A 171 -4.65 -4.75 -8.52
CA TRP A 171 -3.84 -4.78 -7.29
C TRP A 171 -4.60 -5.28 -6.07
N ARG A 172 -5.91 -5.00 -5.99
CA ARG A 172 -6.76 -5.55 -4.92
C ARG A 172 -6.92 -7.06 -5.03
N ARG A 173 -7.21 -7.57 -6.22
CA ARG A 173 -7.43 -9.00 -6.46
C ARG A 173 -6.15 -9.82 -6.34
N MET A 174 -5.02 -9.23 -6.74
CA MET A 174 -3.72 -9.91 -6.78
C MET A 174 -2.81 -9.54 -5.61
N GLY A 175 -3.26 -8.72 -4.66
CA GLY A 175 -2.40 -8.11 -3.64
C GLY A 175 -1.65 -9.11 -2.74
N MET A 176 -2.13 -10.35 -2.67
CA MET A 176 -1.55 -11.45 -1.88
C MET A 176 -0.82 -12.50 -2.74
N THR A 177 -0.64 -12.25 -4.04
CA THR A 177 0.07 -13.16 -4.97
C THR A 177 1.58 -12.92 -4.96
N ASP A 178 2.32 -13.73 -5.71
CA ASP A 178 3.77 -13.61 -5.84
C ASP A 178 4.21 -12.51 -6.83
N LEU A 179 5.45 -12.03 -6.68
CA LEU A 179 5.99 -10.95 -7.51
C LEU A 179 6.03 -11.30 -9.00
N ARG A 180 6.26 -12.57 -9.38
CA ARG A 180 6.28 -12.96 -10.79
C ARG A 180 4.90 -12.79 -11.39
N SER A 181 3.85 -13.26 -10.73
CA SER A 181 2.46 -13.07 -11.17
C SER A 181 2.12 -11.59 -11.31
N MET A 182 2.56 -10.75 -10.37
CA MET A 182 2.38 -9.30 -10.42
C MET A 182 3.13 -8.65 -11.60
N LEU A 183 4.39 -9.04 -11.85
CA LEU A 183 5.21 -8.55 -12.97
C LEU A 183 4.59 -8.91 -14.34
N MET A 184 4.06 -10.13 -14.47
CA MET A 184 3.34 -10.52 -15.69
C MET A 184 2.09 -9.68 -15.90
N LYS A 185 1.34 -9.40 -14.82
CA LYS A 185 0.11 -8.64 -14.92
C LYS A 185 0.35 -7.16 -15.22
N VAL A 186 1.32 -6.53 -14.58
CA VAL A 186 1.67 -5.12 -14.83
C VAL A 186 2.17 -4.90 -16.26
N THR A 187 2.84 -5.89 -16.86
CA THR A 187 3.33 -5.81 -18.25
C THR A 187 2.22 -5.66 -19.27
N THR A 188 1.04 -6.23 -19.00
CA THR A 188 -0.12 -6.19 -19.90
C THR A 188 -1.21 -5.23 -19.41
N ASP A 189 -0.95 -4.45 -18.37
CA ASP A 189 -1.90 -3.49 -17.81
C ASP A 189 -2.07 -2.25 -18.72
N PRO A 190 -3.30 -1.86 -19.10
CA PRO A 190 -3.52 -0.73 -20.01
C PRO A 190 -2.95 0.61 -19.54
N ALA A 191 -2.93 0.90 -18.23
CA ALA A 191 -2.34 2.14 -17.74
C ALA A 191 -0.82 2.11 -17.91
N MET A 192 -0.20 0.95 -17.64
CA MET A 192 1.25 0.77 -17.77
C MET A 192 1.74 0.77 -19.21
N LEU A 193 1.00 0.11 -20.10
CA LEU A 193 1.28 0.10 -21.53
C LEU A 193 1.36 1.53 -22.11
N ARG A 194 0.49 2.43 -21.64
CA ARG A 194 0.49 3.84 -22.06
C ARG A 194 1.49 4.69 -21.29
N TYR A 195 1.66 4.46 -19.99
CA TYR A 195 2.58 5.25 -19.18
C TYR A 195 4.04 5.08 -19.60
N LEU A 196 4.45 3.87 -20.00
CA LEU A 196 5.83 3.58 -20.40
C LEU A 196 5.99 3.41 -21.91
N ASP A 197 4.99 3.84 -22.68
CA ASP A 197 5.02 3.86 -24.15
C ASP A 197 5.23 2.48 -24.80
N LEU A 198 4.89 1.41 -24.08
CA LEU A 198 4.94 0.04 -24.61
C LEU A 198 3.84 -0.18 -25.66
N ALA A 199 2.71 0.54 -25.55
CA ALA A 199 1.64 0.52 -26.55
C ALA A 199 2.07 0.95 -27.97
N THR A 200 3.22 1.62 -28.10
CA THR A 200 3.80 2.04 -29.38
C THR A 200 5.09 1.28 -29.75
N SER A 201 5.51 0.33 -28.91
CA SER A 201 6.69 -0.50 -29.17
C SER A 201 6.38 -1.54 -30.24
N VAL A 202 7.16 -1.56 -31.32
CA VAL A 202 6.98 -2.49 -32.44
C VAL A 202 8.33 -3.04 -32.88
N ALA A 203 8.36 -4.18 -33.59
CA ALA A 203 9.59 -4.88 -33.95
C ALA A 203 10.62 -4.00 -34.71
N SER A 204 10.15 -3.05 -35.52
CA SER A 204 11.01 -2.12 -36.27
C SER A 204 11.52 -0.93 -35.44
N ASN A 205 10.89 -0.64 -34.30
CA ASN A 205 11.28 0.44 -33.39
C ASN A 205 10.93 0.07 -31.94
N PRO A 206 11.71 -0.83 -31.32
CA PRO A 206 11.48 -1.26 -29.94
C PRO A 206 11.65 -0.10 -28.95
N ASN A 207 10.77 0.00 -27.97
CA ASN A 207 10.88 0.99 -26.91
C ASN A 207 11.51 0.39 -25.65
N GLU A 208 12.72 0.83 -25.34
CA GLU A 208 13.49 0.37 -24.18
C GLU A 208 12.95 0.85 -22.82
N ASN A 209 12.09 1.87 -22.79
CA ASN A 209 11.64 2.49 -21.55
C ASN A 209 10.97 1.47 -20.61
N TYR A 210 9.98 0.71 -21.09
CA TYR A 210 9.33 -0.30 -20.25
C TYR A 210 10.31 -1.36 -19.74
N SER A 211 11.18 -1.88 -20.62
CA SER A 211 12.17 -2.91 -20.27
C SER A 211 13.09 -2.40 -19.16
N ARG A 212 13.60 -1.17 -19.29
CA ARG A 212 14.43 -0.53 -18.28
C ARG A 212 13.71 -0.38 -16.94
N GLU A 213 12.50 0.17 -16.93
CA GLU A 213 11.74 0.38 -15.69
C GLU A 213 11.36 -0.94 -15.02
N LEU A 214 11.03 -1.97 -15.81
CA LEU A 214 10.77 -3.32 -15.30
C LEU A 214 11.97 -3.86 -14.53
N MET A 215 13.17 -3.70 -15.08
CA MET A 215 14.42 -4.16 -14.48
C MET A 215 14.84 -3.27 -13.29
N GLU A 216 14.82 -1.96 -13.46
CA GLU A 216 15.34 -1.01 -12.49
C GLU A 216 14.38 -0.73 -11.33
N LEU A 217 13.14 -0.36 -11.61
CA LEU A 217 12.21 0.09 -10.56
C LEU A 217 11.38 -1.07 -9.99
N PHE A 218 10.96 -2.00 -10.84
CA PHE A 218 9.94 -2.97 -10.45
C PHE A 218 10.49 -4.32 -9.97
N SER A 219 11.75 -4.64 -10.27
CA SER A 219 12.31 -5.95 -9.95
C SER A 219 13.73 -5.92 -9.37
N MET A 220 14.75 -5.77 -10.20
CA MET A 220 16.15 -6.06 -9.84
C MET A 220 16.86 -4.89 -9.17
N GLY A 221 16.46 -3.65 -9.43
CA GLY A 221 17.16 -2.48 -8.93
C GLY A 221 18.32 -2.04 -9.83
N PRO A 222 18.81 -0.80 -9.66
CA PRO A 222 19.89 -0.26 -10.45
C PRO A 222 21.20 -1.03 -10.23
N GLY A 223 21.96 -1.25 -11.31
CA GLY A 223 23.25 -1.93 -11.27
C GLY A 223 23.20 -3.46 -11.29
N ASN A 224 22.01 -4.05 -11.36
CA ASN A 224 21.81 -5.51 -11.41
C ASN A 224 21.43 -6.04 -12.81
N TYR A 225 21.51 -5.20 -13.83
CA TYR A 225 21.22 -5.52 -15.22
C TYR A 225 22.14 -4.69 -16.14
N SER A 226 22.32 -5.13 -17.39
CA SER A 226 23.12 -4.44 -18.40
C SER A 226 22.25 -3.70 -19.41
N GLU A 227 22.85 -2.77 -20.15
CA GLU A 227 22.20 -2.13 -21.30
C GLU A 227 21.80 -3.14 -22.39
N GLU A 228 22.51 -4.26 -22.50
CA GLU A 228 22.12 -5.33 -23.41
C GLU A 228 20.85 -6.03 -22.95
N ASP A 229 20.69 -6.27 -21.65
CA ASP A 229 19.45 -6.85 -21.09
C ASP A 229 18.24 -5.95 -21.38
N VAL A 230 18.41 -4.63 -21.23
CA VAL A 230 17.35 -3.66 -21.57
C VAL A 230 16.92 -3.80 -23.03
N ARG A 231 17.88 -3.81 -23.96
CA ARG A 231 17.63 -3.92 -25.40
C ARG A 231 16.94 -5.25 -25.74
N GLN A 232 17.43 -6.37 -25.21
CA GLN A 232 16.85 -7.68 -25.45
C GLN A 232 15.45 -7.81 -24.84
N GLY A 233 15.22 -7.24 -23.65
CA GLY A 233 13.89 -7.16 -23.05
C GLY A 233 12.94 -6.30 -23.88
N ALA A 234 13.40 -5.18 -24.43
CA ALA A 234 12.59 -4.32 -25.29
C ALA A 234 12.15 -5.05 -26.57
N LEU A 235 13.06 -5.82 -27.19
CA LEU A 235 12.78 -6.67 -28.33
C LEU A 235 11.76 -7.77 -28.01
N ALA A 236 11.88 -8.41 -26.85
CA ALA A 236 10.94 -9.44 -26.41
C ALA A 236 9.51 -8.89 -26.17
N LEU A 237 9.39 -7.57 -25.94
CA LEU A 237 8.13 -6.90 -25.63
C LEU A 237 7.46 -6.23 -26.85
N THR A 238 7.96 -6.42 -28.07
CA THR A 238 7.36 -5.83 -29.28
C THR A 238 6.14 -6.56 -29.83
N GLY A 239 5.80 -7.72 -29.27
CA GLY A 239 4.72 -8.61 -29.75
C GLY A 239 5.25 -9.76 -30.58
#